data_AF-A0A2V7R2N4-F1
#
_entry.id   AF-A0A2V7R2N4-F1
#
_cell.length_a   1.000
_cell.length_b   1.000
_cell.length_c   1.000
_cell.angle_alpha   90.00
_cell.angle_beta   90.00
_cell.angle_gamma   90.00
#
_symmetry.space_group_name_H-M   'P 1'
#
loop_
_entity.id
_entity.type
_entity.pdbx_description
1 polymer ?
#
loop_
_entity_poly.entity_id
_entity_poly.type
_entity_poly.pdbx_seq_one_letter_code
_entity_poly.pdbx_strand_id
1 'polypeptide(L)'
;MGEPWLHAHRNALGRFRHSPAASRVTYLGLYSLQHRGQESAGMVTVDGAGVARSHRGMGLVSDVFSETVLGGLAGDVAIGHTRYSTAGSSVLANAQPILAGYHEGPLALAHNGNLTNAEALRSDLVAKGSIFQTSSDSEVLIHLIARSEAREPEDQLLDALERVEGAYSLVVTIGRTLYAIVDPRGFRPLWLGKLGAGYVLASETCALDLIGATTVRELEPGEFLRIQGSPPEIDRLPSLAPKPHQRCIFELVYFSRPDSTIFGRSVDRVRRALGRELAKEHPASGADCVFSVPDSSNAMALGFAEQSGLKLEHALIRNHYVGRTFINPTQAARNAKVKIKFNPVREVLAGKKVVVVDDSLVRGTTSRELVQMIRQAGAKEVHFRVASAPITGPCYYGIDTPTKSELIASSHSLEEIRRHLGVETLGYLSLDGMKRAAGGDSTEFCHACFSGEYPTEIPDDTQKARNATPLQVTLAV
;
A
#
# COMPACT_ATOMS: atom_id res chain seq x y z
N MET A 1 -16.31 -16.56 26.76
CA MET A 1 -16.61 -16.45 25.31
C MET A 1 -16.10 -15.10 24.84
N GLY A 2 -15.45 -15.04 23.68
CA GLY A 2 -15.02 -13.79 23.05
C GLY A 2 -13.78 -13.13 23.66
N GLU A 3 -12.69 -13.11 22.90
CA GLU A 3 -11.92 -11.88 22.65
C GLU A 3 -11.76 -11.72 21.11
N PRO A 4 -11.41 -10.53 20.58
CA PRO A 4 -11.45 -10.24 19.13
C PRO A 4 -10.08 -9.85 18.50
N TRP A 5 -9.64 -10.55 17.45
CA TRP A 5 -8.28 -10.42 16.88
C TRP A 5 -8.11 -9.30 15.78
N LEU A 6 -6.98 -8.54 15.73
CA LEU A 6 -6.52 -7.49 14.75
C LEU A 6 -4.94 -7.39 14.70
N HIS A 7 -4.13 -7.07 13.64
CA HIS A 7 -4.29 -6.32 12.36
C HIS A 7 -3.01 -6.31 11.42
N ALA A 8 -3.05 -5.77 10.16
CA ALA A 8 -1.92 -5.27 9.27
C ALA A 8 -2.38 -4.89 7.80
N HIS A 9 -1.77 -4.07 6.88
CA HIS A 9 -1.02 -2.76 6.83
C HIS A 9 -0.84 -2.20 5.35
N ARG A 10 -1.05 -0.87 5.04
CA ARG A 10 -0.52 0.01 3.91
C ARG A 10 -1.37 0.56 2.68
N ASN A 11 -1.72 1.88 2.69
CA ASN A 11 -2.29 2.83 1.67
C ASN A 11 -3.41 2.51 0.62
N ALA A 12 -4.57 3.18 0.71
CA ALA A 12 -5.71 3.07 -0.23
C ALA A 12 -6.72 4.25 -0.29
N LEU A 13 -7.60 4.23 -1.32
CA LEU A 13 -8.68 5.22 -1.61
C LEU A 13 -10.09 4.58 -1.74
N GLY A 14 -11.16 5.38 -1.56
CA GLY A 14 -12.57 4.98 -1.77
C GLY A 14 -13.56 6.14 -2.05
N ARG A 15 -14.58 5.98 -2.93
CA ARG A 15 -15.70 6.96 -3.14
C ARG A 15 -17.05 6.32 -3.53
N PHE A 16 -18.17 6.98 -3.16
CA PHE A 16 -19.56 6.68 -3.57
C PHE A 16 -20.36 7.86 -4.14
N ARG A 17 -21.49 7.54 -4.79
CA ARG A 17 -22.62 8.45 -5.05
C ARG A 17 -23.98 7.72 -5.10
N HIS A 18 -25.06 8.43 -4.74
CA HIS A 18 -26.46 7.97 -4.73
C HIS A 18 -26.80 6.80 -3.79
N SER A 19 -26.39 6.96 -2.54
CA SER A 19 -27.13 6.47 -1.37
C SER A 19 -27.19 7.61 -0.34
N PRO A 20 -28.25 7.72 0.50
CA PRO A 20 -28.28 8.67 1.62
C PRO A 20 -27.15 8.49 2.66
N ALA A 21 -26.30 7.48 2.48
CA ALA A 21 -25.17 7.16 3.35
C ALA A 21 -23.86 6.94 2.57
N ALA A 22 -23.53 7.82 1.61
CA ALA A 22 -22.25 7.73 0.87
C ALA A 22 -21.03 7.64 1.80
N SER A 23 -21.08 8.30 2.96
CA SER A 23 -20.09 8.17 4.05
C SER A 23 -19.94 6.73 4.57
N ARG A 24 -21.05 6.03 4.88
CA ARG A 24 -21.01 4.66 5.40
C ARG A 24 -20.46 3.66 4.39
N VAL A 25 -20.74 3.85 3.09
CA VAL A 25 -20.17 2.96 2.08
C VAL A 25 -18.68 3.28 1.84
N THR A 26 -18.24 4.55 1.92
CA THR A 26 -16.81 4.90 1.95
C THR A 26 -16.12 4.27 3.16
N TYR A 27 -16.74 4.32 4.33
CA TYR A 27 -16.24 3.64 5.54
C TYR A 27 -16.04 2.14 5.32
N LEU A 28 -17.01 1.42 4.73
CA LEU A 28 -16.87 0.00 4.42
C LEU A 28 -15.76 -0.27 3.39
N GLY A 29 -15.65 0.55 2.35
CA GLY A 29 -14.55 0.47 1.38
C GLY A 29 -13.18 0.63 2.05
N LEU A 30 -13.02 1.69 2.86
CA LEU A 30 -11.82 1.92 3.67
C LEU A 30 -11.57 0.82 4.70
N TYR A 31 -12.59 0.16 5.23
CA TYR A 31 -12.45 -0.96 6.16
C TYR A 31 -11.92 -2.22 5.45
N SER A 32 -12.42 -2.54 4.24
CA SER A 32 -11.81 -3.59 3.40
C SER A 32 -10.33 -3.28 3.10
N LEU A 33 -10.06 -1.99 2.91
CA LEU A 33 -8.76 -1.38 2.67
C LEU A 33 -8.06 -0.94 3.96
N GLN A 34 -8.44 -1.47 5.13
CA GLN A 34 -7.72 -1.27 6.40
C GLN A 34 -6.45 -2.11 6.45
N HIS A 35 -6.46 -3.22 5.71
CA HIS A 35 -5.24 -3.90 5.29
C HIS A 35 -4.33 -2.98 4.47
N ARG A 36 -4.87 -1.86 3.96
CA ARG A 36 -4.18 -0.78 3.27
C ARG A 36 -4.15 0.55 4.06
N GLY A 37 -3.67 0.53 5.30
CA GLY A 37 -3.13 1.72 6.00
C GLY A 37 -3.72 1.91 7.40
N GLN A 38 -2.91 2.32 8.38
CA GLN A 38 -3.26 2.19 9.81
C GLN A 38 -2.72 3.32 10.72
N GLU A 39 -2.08 4.35 10.18
CA GLU A 39 -1.61 5.51 10.98
C GLU A 39 -2.68 6.57 11.12
N SER A 40 -3.47 6.80 10.07
CA SER A 40 -4.67 7.63 10.13
C SER A 40 -5.69 7.16 9.08
N ALA A 41 -6.94 7.54 9.30
CA ALA A 41 -8.01 7.44 8.31
C ALA A 41 -8.71 8.79 8.17
N GLY A 42 -9.32 9.03 7.01
CA GLY A 42 -10.04 10.28 6.78
C GLY A 42 -11.03 10.19 5.64
N MET A 43 -11.98 11.13 5.66
CA MET A 43 -13.08 11.21 4.71
C MET A 43 -13.48 12.67 4.50
N VAL A 44 -13.87 13.00 3.27
CA VAL A 44 -14.55 14.25 2.91
C VAL A 44 -15.84 13.88 2.20
N THR A 45 -16.97 14.41 2.67
CA THR A 45 -18.27 14.31 1.97
C THR A 45 -18.68 15.66 1.42
N VAL A 46 -19.44 15.66 0.32
CA VAL A 46 -20.07 16.85 -0.26
C VAL A 46 -21.55 16.57 -0.48
N ASP A 47 -22.41 17.53 -0.16
CA ASP A 47 -23.86 17.39 -0.32
C ASP A 47 -24.40 18.06 -1.59
N GLY A 48 -25.73 17.99 -1.77
CA GLY A 48 -26.45 18.54 -2.91
C GLY A 48 -26.25 20.04 -3.14
N ALA A 49 -25.94 20.81 -2.08
CA ALA A 49 -25.65 22.24 -2.15
C ALA A 49 -24.15 22.55 -2.38
N GLY A 50 -23.30 21.51 -2.49
CA GLY A 50 -21.86 21.67 -2.66
C GLY A 50 -21.09 21.89 -1.36
N VAL A 51 -21.73 21.76 -0.19
CA VAL A 51 -21.05 21.96 1.10
C VAL A 51 -20.20 20.74 1.43
N ALA A 52 -18.89 20.95 1.55
CA ALA A 52 -17.94 19.92 1.95
C ALA A 52 -17.81 19.79 3.47
N ARG A 53 -17.70 18.55 3.98
CA ARG A 53 -17.47 18.21 5.39
C ARG A 53 -16.31 17.23 5.48
N SER A 54 -15.33 17.50 6.33
CA SER A 54 -14.16 16.63 6.53
C SER A 54 -14.14 16.05 7.94
N HIS A 55 -13.73 14.79 8.05
CA HIS A 55 -13.24 14.21 9.30
C HIS A 55 -11.97 13.41 9.05
N ARG A 56 -10.98 13.57 9.91
CA ARG A 56 -9.68 12.89 9.87
C ARG A 56 -9.26 12.56 11.30
N GLY A 57 -8.67 11.39 11.51
CA GLY A 57 -8.18 10.97 12.81
C GLY A 57 -6.98 10.02 12.71
N MET A 58 -6.19 9.94 13.78
CA MET A 58 -5.09 8.98 13.90
C MET A 58 -5.64 7.62 14.38
N GLY A 59 -5.07 6.53 13.89
CA GLY A 59 -5.52 5.16 14.20
C GLY A 59 -6.26 4.49 13.04
N LEU A 60 -7.18 3.58 13.37
CA LEU A 60 -7.89 2.73 12.42
C LEU A 60 -9.20 3.38 11.96
N VAL A 61 -9.74 2.94 10.83
CA VAL A 61 -11.05 3.33 10.27
C VAL A 61 -12.16 3.09 11.31
N SER A 62 -12.11 1.98 12.04
CA SER A 62 -13.01 1.67 13.16
C SER A 62 -12.94 2.67 14.32
N ASP A 63 -11.76 3.23 14.56
CA ASP A 63 -11.48 4.06 15.73
C ASP A 63 -11.79 5.54 15.42
N VAL A 64 -11.61 5.93 14.16
CA VAL A 64 -11.84 7.28 13.64
C VAL A 64 -13.32 7.53 13.31
N PHE A 65 -14.05 6.52 12.83
CA PHE A 65 -15.42 6.69 12.34
C PHE A 65 -16.46 5.95 13.19
N SER A 66 -16.91 6.61 14.26
CA SER A 66 -18.13 6.21 14.97
C SER A 66 -19.39 6.58 14.18
N GLU A 67 -20.53 5.97 14.49
CA GLU A 67 -21.82 6.33 13.88
C GLU A 67 -22.19 7.82 14.05
N THR A 68 -21.76 8.46 15.15
CA THR A 68 -21.91 9.91 15.35
C THR A 68 -21.11 10.72 14.31
N VAL A 69 -19.87 10.30 14.02
CA VAL A 69 -19.03 10.93 12.98
C VAL A 69 -19.62 10.67 11.59
N LEU A 70 -20.04 9.44 11.29
CA LEU A 70 -20.65 9.07 10.01
C LEU A 70 -21.99 9.78 9.76
N GLY A 71 -22.76 10.06 10.82
CA GLY A 71 -23.96 10.88 10.78
C GLY A 71 -23.71 12.37 10.53
N GLY A 72 -22.58 12.91 11.01
CA GLY A 72 -22.13 14.27 10.68
C GLY A 72 -21.62 14.43 9.24
N LEU A 73 -21.09 13.35 8.66
CA LEU A 73 -20.59 13.28 7.27
C LEU A 73 -21.73 13.09 6.27
N ALA A 74 -22.65 14.06 6.23
CA ALA A 74 -23.73 14.11 5.25
C ALA A 74 -23.21 14.43 3.84
N GLY A 75 -23.73 13.73 2.83
CA GLY A 75 -23.46 13.97 1.42
C GLY A 75 -23.87 12.80 0.50
N ASP A 76 -24.14 13.11 -0.77
CA ASP A 76 -24.23 12.12 -1.86
C ASP A 76 -22.90 11.98 -2.63
N VAL A 77 -21.86 12.69 -2.18
CA VAL A 77 -20.48 12.61 -2.65
C VAL A 77 -19.61 12.29 -1.44
N ALA A 78 -18.66 11.36 -1.56
CA ALA A 78 -17.71 11.06 -0.49
C ALA A 78 -16.38 10.57 -1.06
N ILE A 79 -15.23 11.14 -0.67
CA ILE A 79 -13.90 10.53 -0.88
C ILE A 79 -13.28 10.15 0.46
N GLY A 80 -12.47 9.09 0.48
CA GLY A 80 -11.81 8.61 1.69
C GLY A 80 -10.40 8.08 1.45
N HIS A 81 -9.61 8.05 2.53
CA HIS A 81 -8.21 7.60 2.52
C HIS A 81 -7.87 6.82 3.80
N THR A 82 -7.02 5.80 3.66
CA THR A 82 -6.32 5.13 4.77
C THR A 82 -4.81 5.34 4.62
N ARG A 83 -4.17 6.01 5.59
CA ARG A 83 -2.76 6.38 5.51
C ARG A 83 -1.84 5.41 6.25
N TYR A 84 -0.74 5.14 5.58
CA TYR A 84 0.51 4.62 6.06
C TYR A 84 1.62 5.60 5.61
N SER A 85 2.60 5.85 6.46
CA SER A 85 3.59 6.92 6.26
C SER A 85 4.68 6.51 5.26
N THR A 86 4.56 6.96 4.00
CA THR A 86 5.55 6.76 2.92
C THR A 86 6.54 7.92 2.82
N ALA A 87 6.03 9.14 2.95
CA ALA A 87 6.75 10.40 3.13
C ALA A 87 6.00 11.29 4.13
N GLY A 88 6.75 12.13 4.85
CA GLY A 88 6.22 13.00 5.91
C GLY A 88 5.86 12.23 7.19
N SER A 89 6.06 12.86 8.36
CA SER A 89 5.86 12.19 9.66
C SER A 89 4.43 11.67 9.91
N SER A 90 4.29 10.76 10.87
CA SER A 90 3.01 10.15 11.28
C SER A 90 2.22 11.07 12.22
N VAL A 91 1.73 12.19 11.70
CA VAL A 91 0.94 13.21 12.43
C VAL A 91 -0.37 13.52 11.71
N LEU A 92 -1.37 14.03 12.46
CA LEU A 92 -2.72 14.29 11.95
C LEU A 92 -2.77 15.30 10.80
N ALA A 93 -1.85 16.29 10.76
CA ALA A 93 -1.75 17.24 9.65
C ALA A 93 -1.53 16.53 8.30
N ASN A 94 -0.76 15.44 8.29
CA ASN A 94 -0.46 14.64 7.10
C ASN A 94 -1.54 13.59 6.79
N ALA A 95 -2.64 13.52 7.56
CA ALA A 95 -3.77 12.63 7.25
C ALA A 95 -4.57 13.16 6.05
N GLN A 96 -5.05 12.26 5.20
CA GLN A 96 -5.81 12.57 3.98
C GLN A 96 -7.28 12.11 4.11
N PRO A 97 -8.22 12.54 3.25
CA PRO A 97 -8.08 13.53 2.19
C PRO A 97 -7.72 14.92 2.72
N ILE A 98 -6.89 15.66 1.97
CA ILE A 98 -6.69 17.09 2.23
C ILE A 98 -7.91 17.82 1.67
N LEU A 99 -8.50 18.74 2.44
CA LEU A 99 -9.59 19.62 2.02
C LEU A 99 -9.09 21.08 2.10
N ALA A 100 -9.24 21.82 1.02
CA ALA A 100 -8.90 23.23 0.90
C ALA A 100 -10.06 24.04 0.30
N GLY A 101 -10.09 25.34 0.60
CA GLY A 101 -10.91 26.29 -0.15
C GLY A 101 -10.23 26.64 -1.48
N TYR A 102 -10.96 26.54 -2.58
CA TYR A 102 -10.50 26.86 -3.93
C TYR A 102 -11.52 27.79 -4.61
N HIS A 103 -11.15 28.41 -5.74
CA HIS A 103 -12.04 29.41 -6.37
C HIS A 103 -13.29 28.76 -6.98
N GLU A 104 -13.16 27.55 -7.55
CA GLU A 104 -14.28 26.69 -7.98
C GLU A 104 -14.92 25.88 -6.83
N GLY A 105 -14.87 26.41 -5.60
CA GLY A 105 -15.49 25.82 -4.41
C GLY A 105 -14.55 24.92 -3.59
N PRO A 106 -15.07 23.95 -2.80
CA PRO A 106 -14.22 23.08 -1.99
C PRO A 106 -13.45 22.09 -2.87
N LEU A 107 -12.11 22.08 -2.74
CA LEU A 107 -11.22 21.11 -3.38
C LEU A 107 -10.77 20.09 -2.32
N ALA A 108 -11.03 18.80 -2.57
CA ALA A 108 -10.56 17.73 -1.71
C ALA A 108 -9.78 16.67 -2.51
N LEU A 109 -8.61 16.28 -2.02
CA LEU A 109 -7.69 15.37 -2.73
C LEU A 109 -7.24 14.23 -1.83
N ALA A 110 -7.29 13.01 -2.38
CA ALA A 110 -6.76 11.80 -1.75
C ALA A 110 -5.83 11.08 -2.74
N HIS A 111 -4.64 10.71 -2.27
CA HIS A 111 -3.52 10.23 -3.08
C HIS A 111 -2.94 8.91 -2.54
N ASN A 112 -2.79 7.94 -3.43
CA ASN A 112 -2.00 6.73 -3.20
C ASN A 112 -0.77 6.74 -4.14
N GLY A 113 0.43 6.93 -3.61
CA GLY A 113 1.64 7.06 -4.40
C GLY A 113 2.78 7.72 -3.63
N ASN A 114 3.69 8.37 -4.38
CA ASN A 114 4.71 9.28 -3.88
C ASN A 114 5.28 10.09 -5.04
N LEU A 115 5.31 11.42 -4.93
CA LEU A 115 5.92 12.31 -5.93
C LEU A 115 7.42 12.46 -5.66
N THR A 116 8.28 12.24 -6.66
CA THR A 116 9.76 12.26 -6.51
C THR A 116 10.35 13.67 -6.56
N ASN A 117 9.69 14.63 -7.22
CA ASN A 117 10.13 16.03 -7.28
C ASN A 117 9.42 16.97 -6.28
N ALA A 118 8.69 16.41 -5.30
CA ALA A 118 7.87 17.16 -4.35
C ALA A 118 8.63 18.24 -3.57
N GLU A 119 9.85 17.96 -3.10
CA GLU A 119 10.60 18.90 -2.24
C GLU A 119 11.11 20.11 -3.04
N ALA A 120 11.51 19.91 -4.30
CA ALA A 120 11.88 20.98 -5.23
C ALA A 120 10.67 21.86 -5.58
N LEU A 121 9.52 21.25 -5.90
CA LEU A 121 8.26 21.96 -6.15
C LEU A 121 7.78 22.73 -4.90
N ARG A 122 7.86 22.12 -3.72
CA ARG A 122 7.54 22.75 -2.43
C ARG A 122 8.43 23.95 -2.14
N SER A 123 9.73 23.83 -2.43
CA SER A 123 10.70 24.93 -2.28
C SER A 123 10.40 26.10 -3.21
N ASP A 124 10.09 25.84 -4.49
CA ASP A 124 9.66 26.87 -5.46
C ASP A 124 8.36 27.56 -5.03
N LEU A 125 7.37 26.79 -4.58
CA LEU A 125 6.09 27.30 -4.11
C LEU A 125 6.24 28.16 -2.85
N VAL A 126 7.08 27.76 -1.88
CA VAL A 126 7.38 28.53 -0.66
C VAL A 126 8.15 29.80 -0.99
N ALA A 127 9.14 29.75 -1.89
CA ALA A 127 9.84 30.95 -2.38
C ALA A 127 8.89 31.94 -3.08
N LYS A 128 7.82 31.43 -3.71
CA LYS A 128 6.71 32.21 -4.30
C LYS A 128 5.56 32.48 -3.31
N GLY A 129 5.83 32.47 -2.00
CA GLY A 129 4.92 32.91 -0.94
C GLY A 129 3.84 31.90 -0.51
N SER A 130 3.90 30.64 -0.93
CA SER A 130 2.90 29.62 -0.57
C SER A 130 3.17 29.05 0.82
N ILE A 131 2.14 28.99 1.68
CA ILE A 131 2.24 28.41 3.02
C ILE A 131 1.70 26.97 3.05
N PHE A 132 2.47 26.05 3.60
CA PHE A 132 2.14 24.62 3.73
C PHE A 132 1.82 24.28 5.19
N GLN A 133 0.73 23.56 5.42
CA GLN A 133 0.32 23.05 6.74
C GLN A 133 0.85 21.64 7.03
N THR A 134 1.32 20.93 6.00
CA THR A 134 1.73 19.51 6.07
C THR A 134 3.17 19.30 5.59
N SER A 135 3.66 18.07 5.73
CA SER A 135 4.83 17.55 5.00
C SER A 135 4.45 16.45 4.02
N SER A 136 3.20 16.43 3.53
CA SER A 136 2.76 15.52 2.48
C SER A 136 2.99 16.12 1.10
N ASP A 137 3.56 15.34 0.19
CA ASP A 137 3.62 15.62 -1.25
C ASP A 137 2.26 16.02 -1.87
N SER A 138 1.19 15.48 -1.29
CA SER A 138 -0.19 15.64 -1.74
C SER A 138 -0.70 17.08 -1.54
N GLU A 139 -0.08 17.87 -0.65
CA GLU A 139 -0.33 19.31 -0.51
C GLU A 139 0.34 20.13 -1.63
N VAL A 140 1.44 19.63 -2.22
CA VAL A 140 2.06 20.27 -3.40
C VAL A 140 1.07 20.28 -4.56
N LEU A 141 0.35 19.17 -4.79
CA LEU A 141 -0.72 19.12 -5.81
C LEU A 141 -1.82 20.16 -5.54
N ILE A 142 -2.26 20.35 -4.28
CA ILE A 142 -3.23 21.40 -3.94
C ILE A 142 -2.72 22.77 -4.38
N HIS A 143 -1.46 23.12 -4.04
CA HIS A 143 -0.88 24.41 -4.39
C HIS A 143 -0.60 24.59 -5.90
N LEU A 144 -0.35 23.50 -6.64
CA LEU A 144 -0.20 23.55 -8.09
C LEU A 144 -1.55 23.84 -8.76
N ILE A 145 -2.59 23.07 -8.44
CA ILE A 145 -3.96 23.29 -8.97
C ILE A 145 -4.47 24.68 -8.56
N ALA A 146 -4.22 25.08 -7.30
CA ALA A 146 -4.63 26.38 -6.75
C ALA A 146 -3.92 27.59 -7.38
N ARG A 147 -2.85 27.38 -8.15
CA ARG A 147 -2.04 28.42 -8.80
C ARG A 147 -1.98 28.31 -10.33
N SER A 148 -2.75 27.38 -10.92
CA SER A 148 -2.86 27.30 -12.38
C SER A 148 -3.59 28.53 -12.93
N GLU A 149 -3.11 29.05 -14.06
CA GLU A 149 -3.76 30.13 -14.82
C GLU A 149 -4.74 29.57 -15.87
N ALA A 150 -4.87 28.25 -15.97
CA ALA A 150 -5.89 27.60 -16.79
C ALA A 150 -7.30 27.89 -16.24
N ARG A 151 -8.32 27.76 -17.11
CA ARG A 151 -9.67 28.24 -16.82
C ARG A 151 -10.58 27.17 -16.19
N GLU A 152 -10.58 25.95 -16.73
CA GLU A 152 -11.52 24.90 -16.30
C GLU A 152 -10.82 23.92 -15.33
N PRO A 153 -11.53 23.31 -14.35
CA PRO A 153 -10.94 22.45 -13.32
C PRO A 153 -10.07 21.30 -13.84
N GLU A 154 -10.46 20.66 -14.95
CA GLU A 154 -9.66 19.65 -15.63
C GLU A 154 -8.34 20.15 -16.21
N ASP A 155 -8.30 21.37 -16.78
CA ASP A 155 -7.07 21.96 -17.32
C ASP A 155 -6.13 22.39 -16.18
N GLN A 156 -6.71 22.89 -15.09
CA GLN A 156 -6.00 23.26 -13.85
C GLN A 156 -5.40 22.03 -13.14
N LEU A 157 -6.08 20.87 -13.25
CA LEU A 157 -5.53 19.57 -12.88
C LEU A 157 -4.41 19.13 -13.83
N LEU A 158 -4.54 19.31 -15.15
CA LEU A 158 -3.53 18.93 -16.14
C LEU A 158 -2.19 19.68 -15.94
N ASP A 159 -2.19 21.01 -15.80
CA ASP A 159 -0.99 21.82 -15.48
C ASP A 159 -0.28 21.29 -14.22
N ALA A 160 -1.04 21.02 -13.16
CA ALA A 160 -0.49 20.44 -11.93
C ALA A 160 0.12 19.04 -12.13
N LEU A 161 -0.44 18.23 -13.04
CA LEU A 161 -0.01 16.86 -13.32
C LEU A 161 1.18 16.77 -14.29
N GLU A 162 1.32 17.71 -15.23
CA GLU A 162 2.49 17.81 -16.11
C GLU A 162 3.77 18.19 -15.34
N ARG A 163 3.62 18.84 -14.18
CA ARG A 163 4.73 19.35 -13.36
C ARG A 163 5.25 18.38 -12.31
N VAL A 164 4.59 17.24 -12.09
CA VAL A 164 4.97 16.24 -11.07
C VAL A 164 5.55 14.97 -11.69
N GLU A 165 6.60 14.45 -11.07
CA GLU A 165 7.18 13.14 -11.39
C GLU A 165 7.01 12.19 -10.20
N GLY A 166 7.04 10.88 -10.47
CA GLY A 166 6.82 9.83 -9.48
C GLY A 166 5.59 8.99 -9.78
N ALA A 167 4.89 8.56 -8.74
CA ALA A 167 3.76 7.63 -8.81
C ALA A 167 2.51 8.23 -8.16
N TYR A 168 1.34 8.08 -8.79
CA TYR A 168 0.07 8.50 -8.21
C TYR A 168 -1.15 7.77 -8.78
N SER A 169 -2.02 7.30 -7.89
CA SER A 169 -3.46 7.22 -8.13
C SER A 169 -4.13 8.33 -7.32
N LEU A 170 -4.94 9.16 -7.97
CA LEU A 170 -5.64 10.28 -7.35
C LEU A 170 -7.15 10.10 -7.44
N VAL A 171 -7.83 10.46 -6.34
CA VAL A 171 -9.27 10.66 -6.31
C VAL A 171 -9.52 12.05 -5.72
N VAL A 172 -10.08 12.95 -6.53
CA VAL A 172 -10.21 14.37 -6.24
C VAL A 172 -11.68 14.80 -6.35
N THR A 173 -12.11 15.77 -5.55
CA THR A 173 -13.39 16.48 -5.73
C THR A 173 -13.14 17.97 -5.88
N ILE A 174 -13.79 18.60 -6.87
CA ILE A 174 -13.90 20.06 -6.97
C ILE A 174 -15.40 20.35 -6.99
N GLY A 175 -15.88 21.02 -5.94
CA GLY A 175 -17.31 21.10 -5.67
C GLY A 175 -17.93 19.70 -5.56
N ARG A 176 -18.91 19.40 -6.42
CA ARG A 176 -19.61 18.10 -6.46
C ARG A 176 -18.99 17.09 -7.45
N THR A 177 -18.19 17.58 -8.40
CA THR A 177 -17.56 16.77 -9.45
C THR A 177 -16.48 15.86 -8.88
N LEU A 178 -16.33 14.67 -9.46
CA LEU A 178 -15.25 13.73 -9.19
C LEU A 178 -14.23 13.77 -10.31
N TYR A 179 -12.96 13.67 -9.94
CA TYR A 179 -11.89 13.33 -10.85
C TYR A 179 -11.13 12.10 -10.37
N ALA A 180 -10.84 11.19 -11.29
CA ALA A 180 -10.02 9.99 -11.07
C ALA A 180 -8.85 10.01 -12.03
N ILE A 181 -7.62 9.89 -11.52
CA ILE A 181 -6.40 9.97 -12.31
C ILE A 181 -5.45 8.84 -11.93
N VAL A 182 -4.85 8.20 -12.93
CA VAL A 182 -3.70 7.29 -12.77
C VAL A 182 -2.49 7.88 -13.49
N ASP A 183 -1.32 7.82 -12.85
CA ASP A 183 -0.09 8.35 -13.44
C ASP A 183 0.25 7.72 -14.81
N PRO A 184 1.02 8.41 -15.69
CA PRO A 184 1.28 7.92 -17.05
C PRO A 184 2.07 6.61 -17.15
N ARG A 185 2.56 6.06 -16.03
CA ARG A 185 3.23 4.75 -15.96
C ARG A 185 2.37 3.69 -15.25
N GLY A 186 1.30 4.08 -14.57
CA GLY A 186 0.39 3.22 -13.82
C GLY A 186 1.05 2.48 -12.65
N PHE A 187 1.91 3.14 -11.88
CA PHE A 187 2.58 2.49 -10.75
C PHE A 187 1.59 1.91 -9.71
N ARG A 188 0.45 2.59 -9.52
CA ARG A 188 -0.52 2.32 -8.45
C ARG A 188 -1.90 1.92 -9.03
N PRO A 189 -2.59 0.94 -8.43
CA PRO A 189 -3.88 0.47 -8.92
C PRO A 189 -5.04 1.39 -8.51
N LEU A 190 -5.98 1.57 -9.43
CA LEU A 190 -7.25 2.26 -9.21
C LEU A 190 -8.34 1.58 -10.05
N TRP A 191 -9.39 1.09 -9.40
CA TRP A 191 -10.48 0.32 -9.98
C TRP A 191 -11.79 1.10 -9.97
N LEU A 192 -12.54 0.98 -11.06
CA LEU A 192 -13.90 1.46 -11.23
C LEU A 192 -14.90 0.34 -10.96
N GLY A 193 -15.85 0.60 -10.06
CA GLY A 193 -17.03 -0.22 -9.81
C GLY A 193 -18.33 0.57 -10.02
N LYS A 194 -19.46 -0.14 -10.03
CA LYS A 194 -20.82 0.43 -10.08
C LYS A 194 -21.66 -0.10 -8.93
N LEU A 195 -22.35 0.79 -8.21
CA LEU A 195 -23.26 0.44 -7.11
C LEU A 195 -24.61 1.13 -7.34
N GLY A 196 -25.61 0.35 -7.75
CA GLY A 196 -26.91 0.89 -8.18
C GLY A 196 -26.75 1.84 -9.37
N ALA A 197 -27.24 3.08 -9.21
CA ALA A 197 -27.05 4.15 -10.19
C ALA A 197 -25.69 4.88 -10.07
N GLY A 198 -24.92 4.63 -8.99
CA GLY A 198 -23.67 5.32 -8.68
C GLY A 198 -22.42 4.60 -9.15
N TYR A 199 -21.31 5.35 -9.19
CA TYR A 199 -19.97 4.83 -9.47
C TYR A 199 -19.12 4.81 -8.20
N VAL A 200 -18.17 3.88 -8.19
CA VAL A 200 -17.26 3.59 -7.08
C VAL A 200 -15.83 3.61 -7.59
N LEU A 201 -14.91 4.24 -6.85
CA LEU A 201 -13.48 4.13 -7.09
C LEU A 201 -12.83 3.50 -5.87
N ALA A 202 -11.90 2.56 -6.07
CA ALA A 202 -11.15 1.92 -5.01
C ALA A 202 -9.74 1.50 -5.47
N SER A 203 -8.76 1.41 -4.56
CA SER A 203 -7.42 0.92 -4.93
C SER A 203 -7.37 -0.59 -5.22
N GLU A 204 -8.38 -1.37 -4.80
CA GLU A 204 -8.48 -2.81 -5.08
C GLU A 204 -9.92 -3.28 -5.28
N THR A 205 -10.10 -4.43 -5.94
CA THR A 205 -11.43 -5.06 -6.08
C THR A 205 -12.02 -5.50 -4.76
N CYS A 206 -11.25 -5.94 -3.75
CA CYS A 206 -11.81 -6.41 -2.47
C CYS A 206 -12.63 -5.34 -1.72
N ALA A 207 -12.45 -4.07 -2.06
CA ALA A 207 -13.27 -2.97 -1.58
C ALA A 207 -14.63 -2.87 -2.29
N LEU A 208 -14.67 -3.20 -3.59
CA LEU A 208 -15.86 -3.31 -4.42
C LEU A 208 -16.68 -4.57 -4.06
N ASP A 209 -15.99 -5.65 -3.71
CA ASP A 209 -16.62 -6.92 -3.33
C ASP A 209 -17.36 -6.80 -1.98
N LEU A 210 -16.73 -6.20 -0.95
CA LEU A 210 -17.31 -6.08 0.41
C LEU A 210 -18.62 -5.26 0.45
N ILE A 211 -18.75 -4.29 -0.46
CA ILE A 211 -19.87 -3.35 -0.54
C ILE A 211 -20.97 -3.82 -1.52
N GLY A 212 -20.77 -4.93 -2.23
CA GLY A 212 -21.69 -5.42 -3.26
C GLY A 212 -21.71 -4.58 -4.55
N ALA A 213 -20.62 -3.90 -4.90
CA ALA A 213 -20.51 -3.16 -6.16
C ALA A 213 -20.06 -4.08 -7.29
N THR A 214 -20.65 -3.92 -8.48
CA THR A 214 -20.17 -4.62 -9.67
C THR A 214 -18.86 -4.00 -10.14
N THR A 215 -17.76 -4.75 -10.04
CA THR A 215 -16.47 -4.38 -10.63
C THR A 215 -16.63 -4.17 -12.15
N VAL A 216 -16.20 -3.01 -12.65
CA VAL A 216 -16.31 -2.64 -14.08
C VAL A 216 -14.98 -2.87 -14.80
N ARG A 217 -13.90 -2.26 -14.30
CA ARG A 217 -12.53 -2.37 -14.84
C ARG A 217 -11.50 -1.67 -13.95
N GLU A 218 -10.22 -1.91 -14.22
CA GLU A 218 -9.13 -1.06 -13.77
C GLU A 218 -9.05 0.23 -14.63
N LEU A 219 -8.47 1.31 -14.09
CA LEU A 219 -8.06 2.48 -14.87
C LEU A 219 -6.67 2.23 -15.46
N GLU A 220 -6.47 2.70 -16.69
CA GLU A 220 -5.20 2.48 -17.40
C GLU A 220 -4.17 3.60 -17.13
N PRO A 221 -2.87 3.36 -17.36
CA PRO A 221 -1.83 4.39 -17.21
C PRO A 221 -2.16 5.68 -17.96
N GLY A 222 -2.09 6.81 -17.26
CA GLY A 222 -2.42 8.13 -17.78
C GLY A 222 -3.91 8.42 -17.97
N GLU A 223 -4.81 7.52 -17.57
CA GLU A 223 -6.26 7.75 -17.73
C GLU A 223 -6.80 8.79 -16.75
N PHE A 224 -7.60 9.72 -17.30
CA PHE A 224 -8.25 10.81 -16.58
C PHE A 224 -9.77 10.74 -16.78
N LEU A 225 -10.52 10.52 -15.70
CA LEU A 225 -12.00 10.44 -15.72
C LEU A 225 -12.62 11.57 -14.91
N ARG A 226 -13.74 12.11 -15.40
CA ARG A 226 -14.63 13.03 -14.69
C ARG A 226 -15.96 12.34 -14.41
N ILE A 227 -16.49 12.40 -13.18
CA ILE A 227 -17.81 11.84 -12.83
C ILE A 227 -18.69 12.91 -12.18
N GLN A 228 -19.80 13.26 -12.84
CA GLN A 228 -20.70 14.37 -12.47
C GLN A 228 -22.14 14.12 -12.94
N GLY A 229 -23.04 15.12 -12.88
CA GLY A 229 -24.45 14.99 -13.30
C GLY A 229 -25.41 14.50 -12.21
N SER A 230 -26.67 14.24 -12.56
CA SER A 230 -27.64 13.50 -11.73
C SER A 230 -28.78 12.94 -12.61
N PRO A 231 -28.77 11.66 -13.04
CA PRO A 231 -27.86 10.56 -12.64
C PRO A 231 -26.38 10.83 -12.96
N PRO A 232 -25.44 10.12 -12.31
CA PRO A 232 -24.03 10.33 -12.54
C PRO A 232 -23.60 9.72 -13.87
N GLU A 233 -22.79 10.45 -14.62
CA GLU A 233 -22.21 10.03 -15.90
C GLU A 233 -20.68 10.10 -15.83
N ILE A 234 -19.98 9.32 -16.66
CA ILE A 234 -18.51 9.32 -16.75
C ILE A 234 -18.10 9.92 -18.09
N ASP A 235 -17.41 11.05 -18.03
CA ASP A 235 -16.63 11.55 -19.15
C ASP A 235 -15.21 10.97 -19.07
N ARG A 236 -14.65 10.55 -20.22
CA ARG A 236 -13.21 10.37 -20.35
C ARG A 236 -12.63 11.70 -20.82
N LEU A 237 -11.72 12.27 -20.02
CA LEU A 237 -10.94 13.43 -20.40
C LEU A 237 -9.71 13.00 -21.23
N PRO A 238 -8.98 13.94 -21.87
CA PRO A 238 -7.74 13.60 -22.55
C PRO A 238 -6.77 12.89 -21.61
N SER A 239 -6.21 11.76 -22.05
CA SER A 239 -5.19 11.03 -21.28
C SER A 239 -3.92 11.87 -21.14
N LEU A 240 -3.23 11.70 -20.02
CA LEU A 240 -1.91 12.27 -19.77
C LEU A 240 -0.88 11.76 -20.80
N ALA A 241 0.15 12.57 -21.07
CA ALA A 241 1.20 12.24 -22.04
C ALA A 241 1.85 10.86 -21.73
N PRO A 242 1.81 9.90 -22.67
CA PRO A 242 2.10 8.50 -22.37
C PRO A 242 3.57 8.27 -22.01
N LYS A 243 3.81 7.48 -20.96
CA LYS A 243 5.14 7.01 -20.54
C LYS A 243 5.17 5.47 -20.54
N PRO A 244 6.34 4.82 -20.66
CA PRO A 244 6.44 3.36 -20.51
C PRO A 244 5.85 2.88 -19.17
N HIS A 245 5.02 1.83 -19.23
CA HIS A 245 4.33 1.27 -18.06
C HIS A 245 5.31 0.73 -17.03
N GLN A 246 5.02 0.97 -15.73
CA GLN A 246 5.86 0.62 -14.60
C GLN A 246 5.01 0.20 -13.39
N ARG A 247 4.01 -0.67 -13.63
CA ARG A 247 3.09 -1.20 -12.61
C ARG A 247 3.87 -1.80 -11.44
N CYS A 248 3.55 -1.47 -10.19
CA CYS A 248 4.40 -1.84 -9.05
C CYS A 248 4.31 -3.33 -8.72
N ILE A 249 5.31 -4.15 -9.11
CA ILE A 249 5.28 -5.61 -8.91
C ILE A 249 5.13 -6.02 -7.43
N PHE A 250 5.53 -5.13 -6.50
CA PHE A 250 5.39 -5.34 -5.05
C PHE A 250 3.93 -5.39 -4.56
N GLU A 251 2.97 -4.88 -5.34
CA GLU A 251 1.53 -5.06 -5.12
C GLU A 251 1.17 -6.55 -5.15
N LEU A 252 1.58 -7.24 -6.22
CA LEU A 252 1.34 -8.66 -6.43
C LEU A 252 2.11 -9.53 -5.42
N VAL A 253 3.38 -9.18 -5.12
CA VAL A 253 4.23 -9.91 -4.16
C VAL A 253 3.70 -9.82 -2.73
N TYR A 254 3.41 -8.61 -2.22
CA TYR A 254 3.16 -8.39 -0.79
C TYR A 254 1.96 -7.50 -0.49
N PHE A 255 1.91 -6.32 -1.11
CA PHE A 255 1.18 -5.17 -0.57
C PHE A 255 -0.34 -5.29 -0.73
N SER A 256 -0.81 -5.94 -1.80
CA SER A 256 -2.24 -6.13 -2.06
C SER A 256 -2.85 -7.31 -1.30
N ARG A 257 -4.18 -7.34 -1.15
CA ARG A 257 -4.89 -8.50 -0.59
C ARG A 257 -4.92 -9.70 -1.57
N PRO A 258 -4.76 -10.96 -1.10
CA PRO A 258 -4.75 -12.14 -1.99
C PRO A 258 -6.03 -12.35 -2.79
N ASP A 259 -7.18 -11.94 -2.25
CA ASP A 259 -8.50 -12.02 -2.85
C ASP A 259 -8.78 -10.91 -3.88
N SER A 260 -7.88 -9.93 -4.04
CA SER A 260 -8.01 -8.86 -5.03
C SER A 260 -7.50 -9.25 -6.43
N THR A 261 -8.05 -8.57 -7.44
CA THR A 261 -7.45 -8.46 -8.77
C THR A 261 -6.75 -7.11 -8.90
N ILE A 262 -5.51 -7.11 -9.37
CA ILE A 262 -4.62 -5.94 -9.48
C ILE A 262 -3.81 -6.07 -10.76
N PHE A 263 -3.71 -5.00 -11.56
CA PHE A 263 -3.06 -5.03 -12.89
C PHE A 263 -3.61 -6.16 -13.78
N GLY A 264 -4.94 -6.33 -13.78
CA GLY A 264 -5.66 -7.42 -14.44
C GLY A 264 -5.39 -8.84 -13.89
N ARG A 265 -4.62 -9.00 -12.80
CA ARG A 265 -4.10 -10.28 -12.29
C ARG A 265 -4.63 -10.59 -10.89
N SER A 266 -5.09 -11.83 -10.66
CA SER A 266 -5.45 -12.31 -9.31
C SER A 266 -4.19 -12.45 -8.45
N VAL A 267 -4.19 -11.83 -7.27
CA VAL A 267 -3.03 -11.77 -6.38
C VAL A 267 -2.68 -13.16 -5.83
N ASP A 268 -3.66 -13.97 -5.34
CA ASP A 268 -3.43 -15.37 -4.94
C ASP A 268 -2.79 -16.20 -6.07
N ARG A 269 -3.29 -16.07 -7.31
CA ARG A 269 -2.77 -16.81 -8.47
C ARG A 269 -1.28 -16.50 -8.72
N VAL A 270 -0.90 -15.23 -8.66
CA VAL A 270 0.50 -14.79 -8.79
C VAL A 270 1.33 -15.28 -7.60
N ARG A 271 0.82 -15.20 -6.37
CA ARG A 271 1.55 -15.65 -5.17
C ARG A 271 1.82 -17.16 -5.17
N ARG A 272 0.88 -17.98 -5.65
CA ARG A 272 1.16 -19.40 -5.92
C ARG A 272 2.21 -19.58 -7.02
N ALA A 273 2.19 -18.77 -8.07
CA ALA A 273 3.20 -18.84 -9.12
C ALA A 273 4.61 -18.48 -8.60
N LEU A 274 4.73 -17.46 -7.73
CA LEU A 274 5.98 -17.11 -7.03
C LEU A 274 6.49 -18.32 -6.22
N GLY A 275 5.60 -18.98 -5.48
CA GLY A 275 5.92 -20.21 -4.73
C GLY A 275 6.40 -21.37 -5.62
N ARG A 276 5.74 -21.58 -6.77
CA ARG A 276 6.12 -22.63 -7.74
C ARG A 276 7.48 -22.34 -8.39
N GLU A 277 7.73 -21.11 -8.83
CA GLU A 277 9.06 -20.75 -9.39
C GLU A 277 10.17 -20.89 -8.33
N LEU A 278 9.90 -20.49 -7.08
CA LEU A 278 10.84 -20.60 -5.95
C LEU A 278 11.19 -22.06 -5.63
N ALA A 279 10.25 -22.99 -5.77
CA ALA A 279 10.50 -24.42 -5.62
C ALA A 279 11.34 -25.03 -6.76
N LYS A 280 11.28 -24.46 -7.98
CA LYS A 280 12.12 -24.87 -9.11
C LYS A 280 13.56 -24.36 -8.98
N GLU A 281 13.71 -23.08 -8.65
CA GLU A 281 15.02 -22.43 -8.54
C GLU A 281 15.77 -22.85 -7.26
N HIS A 282 15.02 -23.07 -6.17
CA HIS A 282 15.57 -23.40 -4.86
C HIS A 282 14.83 -24.56 -4.19
N PRO A 283 14.92 -25.80 -4.71
CA PRO A 283 14.40 -26.99 -4.05
C PRO A 283 15.02 -27.19 -2.65
N ALA A 284 14.37 -28.02 -1.85
CA ALA A 284 14.81 -28.39 -0.50
C ALA A 284 14.77 -29.92 -0.35
N SER A 285 15.56 -30.60 -1.17
CA SER A 285 15.59 -32.06 -1.28
C SER A 285 15.86 -32.72 0.07
N GLY A 286 14.93 -33.55 0.53
CA GLY A 286 15.00 -34.23 1.82
C GLY A 286 14.45 -33.44 3.02
N ALA A 287 13.76 -32.32 2.80
CA ALA A 287 12.89 -31.72 3.82
C ALA A 287 11.63 -32.58 4.05
N ASP A 288 11.07 -32.54 5.25
CA ASP A 288 9.88 -33.32 5.64
C ASP A 288 8.56 -32.58 5.37
N CYS A 289 8.56 -31.23 5.43
CA CYS A 289 7.38 -30.40 5.19
C CYS A 289 7.74 -28.95 4.81
N VAL A 290 6.76 -28.22 4.29
CA VAL A 290 6.82 -26.77 4.01
C VAL A 290 5.72 -26.01 4.76
N PHE A 291 5.99 -24.77 5.16
CA PHE A 291 5.00 -23.86 5.74
C PHE A 291 5.31 -22.38 5.44
N SER A 292 4.33 -21.51 5.62
CA SER A 292 4.44 -20.05 5.47
C SER A 292 4.84 -19.33 6.75
N VAL A 293 5.40 -18.12 6.61
CA VAL A 293 5.31 -17.06 7.60
C VAL A 293 3.94 -16.36 7.41
N PRO A 294 2.94 -16.56 8.31
CA PRO A 294 1.57 -16.15 8.00
C PRO A 294 1.33 -14.64 8.18
N ASP A 295 0.41 -14.01 7.43
CA ASP A 295 -0.49 -14.61 6.42
C ASP A 295 -0.09 -14.30 4.97
N SER A 296 0.83 -13.35 4.77
CA SER A 296 1.21 -12.82 3.45
C SER A 296 1.74 -13.89 2.50
N SER A 297 2.53 -14.83 3.03
CA SER A 297 3.16 -15.91 2.27
C SER A 297 2.35 -17.21 2.19
N ASN A 298 1.12 -17.27 2.73
CA ASN A 298 0.31 -18.50 2.75
C ASN A 298 0.10 -19.10 1.35
N ALA A 299 -0.23 -18.26 0.36
CA ALA A 299 -0.38 -18.67 -1.03
C ALA A 299 0.95 -19.09 -1.70
N MET A 300 2.08 -18.51 -1.26
CA MET A 300 3.42 -18.85 -1.75
C MET A 300 3.89 -20.20 -1.21
N ALA A 301 3.66 -20.49 0.08
CA ALA A 301 3.95 -21.80 0.66
C ALA A 301 3.11 -22.92 0.02
N LEU A 302 1.84 -22.64 -0.29
CA LEU A 302 0.96 -23.55 -1.02
C LEU A 302 1.47 -23.79 -2.46
N GLY A 303 1.87 -22.75 -3.20
CA GLY A 303 2.53 -22.91 -4.49
C GLY A 303 3.86 -23.69 -4.42
N PHE A 304 4.64 -23.48 -3.37
CA PHE A 304 5.88 -24.23 -3.14
C PHE A 304 5.59 -25.71 -2.88
N ALA A 305 4.56 -26.02 -2.08
CA ALA A 305 4.09 -27.39 -1.84
C ALA A 305 3.61 -28.07 -3.14
N GLU A 306 2.74 -27.40 -3.90
CA GLU A 306 2.23 -27.85 -5.21
C GLU A 306 3.35 -28.27 -6.17
N GLN A 307 4.47 -27.55 -6.20
CA GLN A 307 5.59 -27.83 -7.12
C GLN A 307 6.66 -28.78 -6.55
N SER A 308 6.90 -28.77 -5.23
CA SER A 308 7.95 -29.59 -4.60
C SER A 308 7.48 -30.98 -4.18
N GLY A 309 6.16 -31.20 -4.08
CA GLY A 309 5.58 -32.42 -3.51
C GLY A 309 5.69 -32.51 -1.98
N LEU A 310 6.27 -31.51 -1.31
CA LEU A 310 6.32 -31.44 0.15
C LEU A 310 4.92 -31.19 0.72
N LYS A 311 4.60 -31.86 1.82
CA LYS A 311 3.35 -31.59 2.56
C LYS A 311 3.38 -30.16 3.11
N LEU A 312 2.34 -29.38 2.80
CA LEU A 312 2.05 -28.11 3.47
C LEU A 312 1.54 -28.38 4.89
N GLU A 313 2.13 -27.72 5.88
CA GLU A 313 1.73 -27.81 7.29
C GLU A 313 1.49 -26.41 7.89
N HIS A 314 0.69 -26.32 8.94
CA HIS A 314 0.53 -25.08 9.73
C HIS A 314 1.50 -25.07 10.92
N ALA A 315 2.80 -24.93 10.65
CA ALA A 315 3.85 -25.00 11.67
C ALA A 315 4.02 -23.70 12.48
N LEU A 316 3.55 -22.57 11.95
CA LEU A 316 3.44 -21.29 12.64
C LEU A 316 1.99 -20.86 12.65
N ILE A 317 1.46 -20.51 13.82
CA ILE A 317 0.16 -19.88 13.98
C ILE A 317 0.39 -18.39 14.26
N ARG A 318 -0.29 -17.51 13.50
CA ARG A 318 -0.29 -16.08 13.79
C ARG A 318 -1.15 -15.81 15.02
N ASN A 319 -0.59 -15.14 16.01
CA ASN A 319 -1.39 -14.46 17.02
C ASN A 319 -2.03 -13.26 16.33
N HIS A 320 -3.32 -13.36 16.05
CA HIS A 320 -4.03 -12.30 15.38
C HIS A 320 -4.42 -11.16 16.36
N TYR A 321 -4.29 -11.24 17.70
CA TYR A 321 -4.79 -10.30 18.75
C TYR A 321 -3.77 -9.17 18.97
N VAL A 322 -2.65 -9.20 18.24
CA VAL A 322 -1.54 -8.26 18.40
C VAL A 322 -1.88 -6.94 17.72
N GLY A 323 -2.73 -6.17 18.38
CA GLY A 323 -2.90 -4.75 18.11
C GLY A 323 -1.61 -3.97 18.33
N ARG A 324 -1.64 -2.67 18.05
CA ARG A 324 -0.51 -1.76 18.34
C ARG A 324 -0.37 -1.56 19.85
N THR A 325 0.37 -2.43 20.52
CA THR A 325 0.69 -2.30 21.94
C THR A 325 1.55 -1.06 22.20
N PHE A 326 0.88 0.03 22.60
CA PHE A 326 1.50 1.27 23.10
C PHE A 326 2.15 1.11 24.50
N ILE A 327 2.09 -0.10 25.09
CA ILE A 327 2.82 -0.44 26.31
C ILE A 327 4.32 -0.34 26.01
N ASN A 328 4.93 0.77 26.45
CA ASN A 328 6.30 1.14 26.13
C ASN A 328 7.28 0.09 26.72
N PRO A 329 7.91 -0.78 25.92
CA PRO A 329 8.55 -1.98 26.45
C PRO A 329 9.91 -1.66 27.05
N THR A 330 10.17 -2.17 28.26
CA THR A 330 11.53 -2.29 28.80
C THR A 330 12.39 -3.11 27.83
N GLN A 331 13.73 -3.00 27.95
CA GLN A 331 14.66 -3.61 26.99
C GLN A 331 14.42 -5.13 26.79
N ALA A 332 13.98 -5.85 27.84
CA ALA A 332 13.60 -7.26 27.76
C ALA A 332 12.37 -7.52 26.86
N ALA A 333 11.36 -6.65 26.91
CA ALA A 333 10.11 -6.81 26.17
C ALA A 333 10.21 -6.35 24.70
N ARG A 334 11.30 -5.66 24.30
CA ARG A 334 11.62 -5.45 22.87
C ARG A 334 11.86 -6.77 22.14
N ASN A 335 12.51 -7.73 22.80
CA ASN A 335 12.84 -9.06 22.27
C ASN A 335 11.64 -10.03 22.23
N ALA A 336 10.45 -9.58 22.63
CA ALA A 336 9.24 -10.40 22.61
C ALA A 336 8.41 -10.25 21.32
N LYS A 337 8.73 -9.28 20.44
CA LYS A 337 7.82 -8.87 19.34
C LYS A 337 7.45 -9.99 18.37
N VAL A 338 8.38 -10.87 17.99
CA VAL A 338 8.06 -12.03 17.13
C VAL A 338 7.34 -13.12 17.93
N LYS A 339 7.72 -13.36 19.20
CA LYS A 339 7.06 -14.32 20.11
C LYS A 339 5.64 -13.93 20.53
N ILE A 340 5.31 -12.65 20.48
CA ILE A 340 3.95 -12.14 20.65
C ILE A 340 3.13 -12.38 19.38
N LYS A 341 3.73 -12.28 18.18
CA LYS A 341 3.05 -12.41 16.88
C LYS A 341 2.89 -13.83 16.36
N PHE A 342 3.76 -14.76 16.73
CA PHE A 342 3.75 -16.12 16.19
C PHE A 342 3.97 -17.17 17.28
N ASN A 343 3.21 -18.26 17.17
CA ASN A 343 3.29 -19.43 18.03
C ASN A 343 3.68 -20.64 17.19
N PRO A 344 4.81 -21.32 17.46
CA PRO A 344 5.24 -22.49 16.71
C PRO A 344 4.51 -23.75 17.19
N VAL A 345 4.06 -24.59 16.25
CA VAL A 345 3.43 -25.88 16.56
C VAL A 345 4.53 -26.93 16.70
N ARG A 346 4.83 -27.32 17.95
CA ARG A 346 5.97 -28.19 18.28
C ARG A 346 5.85 -29.57 17.64
N GLU A 347 4.63 -30.09 17.57
CA GLU A 347 4.27 -31.40 17.01
C GLU A 347 4.50 -31.46 15.50
N VAL A 348 4.44 -30.30 14.82
CA VAL A 348 4.76 -30.16 13.40
C VAL A 348 6.26 -30.04 13.17
N LEU A 349 7.01 -29.41 14.08
CA LEU A 349 8.42 -29.04 13.89
C LEU A 349 9.44 -30.02 14.47
N ALA A 350 9.14 -30.69 15.58
CA ALA A 350 10.12 -31.42 16.37
C ALA A 350 10.81 -32.56 15.58
N GLY A 351 12.14 -32.52 15.52
CA GLY A 351 12.98 -33.50 14.83
C GLY A 351 13.07 -33.34 13.31
N LYS A 352 12.21 -32.52 12.69
CA LYS A 352 12.09 -32.42 11.23
C LYS A 352 13.06 -31.43 10.59
N LYS A 353 13.40 -31.69 9.32
CA LYS A 353 13.96 -30.75 8.35
C LYS A 353 12.82 -29.98 7.71
N VAL A 354 12.77 -28.66 7.81
CA VAL A 354 11.59 -27.88 7.39
C VAL A 354 11.93 -26.79 6.39
N VAL A 355 11.02 -26.55 5.45
CA VAL A 355 11.04 -25.36 4.59
C VAL A 355 10.12 -24.30 5.17
N VAL A 356 10.65 -23.11 5.39
CA VAL A 356 9.85 -21.92 5.72
C VAL A 356 9.89 -20.95 4.54
N VAL A 357 8.71 -20.63 4.02
CA VAL A 357 8.52 -19.64 2.94
C VAL A 357 8.10 -18.32 3.58
N ASP A 358 8.78 -17.24 3.21
CA ASP A 358 8.50 -15.86 3.61
C ASP A 358 8.32 -15.00 2.34
N ASP A 359 7.58 -13.90 2.42
CA ASP A 359 7.26 -13.12 1.21
C ASP A 359 8.46 -12.29 0.71
N SER A 360 9.22 -11.70 1.65
CA SER A 360 10.33 -10.78 1.36
C SER A 360 11.28 -10.69 2.56
N LEU A 361 12.53 -10.26 2.34
CA LEU A 361 13.49 -10.03 3.43
C LEU A 361 14.08 -8.63 3.36
N VAL A 362 13.67 -7.77 4.31
CA VAL A 362 14.05 -6.34 4.37
C VAL A 362 15.25 -6.10 5.28
N ARG A 363 15.06 -6.10 6.61
CA ARG A 363 16.13 -5.84 7.62
C ARG A 363 16.73 -7.12 8.25
N GLY A 364 16.25 -8.31 7.91
CA GLY A 364 16.70 -9.60 8.47
C GLY A 364 16.30 -9.91 9.93
N THR A 365 16.16 -8.89 10.78
CA THR A 365 15.94 -9.05 12.24
C THR A 365 14.73 -9.92 12.60
N THR A 366 13.55 -9.61 12.06
CA THR A 366 12.31 -10.37 12.31
C THR A 366 12.46 -11.84 11.95
N SER A 367 13.02 -12.13 10.77
CA SER A 367 13.15 -13.50 10.27
C SER A 367 14.24 -14.28 11.01
N ARG A 368 15.26 -13.61 11.57
CA ARG A 368 16.24 -14.22 12.49
C ARG A 368 15.60 -14.65 13.81
N GLU A 369 14.76 -13.80 14.42
CA GLU A 369 13.98 -14.16 15.62
C GLU A 369 13.02 -15.34 15.33
N LEU A 370 12.41 -15.36 14.14
CA LEU A 370 11.51 -16.42 13.68
C LEU A 370 12.23 -17.76 13.45
N VAL A 371 13.42 -17.76 12.85
CA VAL A 371 14.27 -18.97 12.74
C VAL A 371 14.69 -19.48 14.12
N GLN A 372 15.04 -18.60 15.05
CA GLN A 372 15.35 -18.99 16.43
C GLN A 372 14.14 -19.62 17.13
N MET A 373 12.93 -19.10 16.92
CA MET A 373 11.69 -19.70 17.40
C MET A 373 11.45 -21.10 16.82
N ILE A 374 11.62 -21.28 15.50
CA ILE A 374 11.45 -22.58 14.82
C ILE A 374 12.44 -23.63 15.39
N ARG A 375 13.71 -23.25 15.61
CA ARG A 375 14.70 -24.14 16.25
C ARG A 375 14.39 -24.41 17.73
N GLN A 376 13.89 -23.41 18.48
CA GLN A 376 13.44 -23.60 19.88
C GLN A 376 12.23 -24.55 19.99
N ALA A 377 11.41 -24.67 18.95
CA ALA A 377 10.37 -25.68 18.83
C ALA A 377 10.88 -27.07 18.38
N GLY A 378 12.18 -27.23 18.16
CA GLY A 378 12.83 -28.52 17.93
C GLY A 378 13.06 -28.89 16.46
N ALA A 379 12.92 -27.95 15.51
CA ALA A 379 13.31 -28.20 14.11
C ALA A 379 14.80 -28.53 14.00
N LYS A 380 15.11 -29.63 13.31
CA LYS A 380 16.47 -30.15 13.10
C LYS A 380 17.24 -29.29 12.10
N GLU A 381 16.60 -28.96 10.98
CA GLU A 381 17.14 -28.11 9.92
C GLU A 381 16.05 -27.15 9.43
N VAL A 382 16.42 -25.93 9.05
CA VAL A 382 15.54 -24.87 8.58
C VAL A 382 16.07 -24.36 7.24
N HIS A 383 15.29 -24.57 6.19
CA HIS A 383 15.56 -24.10 4.84
C HIS A 383 14.69 -22.89 4.55
N PHE A 384 15.29 -21.71 4.52
CA PHE A 384 14.57 -20.44 4.34
C PHE A 384 14.39 -20.14 2.85
N ARG A 385 13.20 -19.71 2.46
CA ARG A 385 12.84 -19.44 1.05
C ARG A 385 12.08 -18.12 0.97
N VAL A 386 12.61 -17.16 0.22
CA VAL A 386 12.02 -15.82 0.05
C VAL A 386 11.36 -15.76 -1.33
N ALA A 387 10.05 -15.49 -1.36
CA ALA A 387 9.24 -15.48 -2.59
C ALA A 387 9.33 -14.17 -3.40
N SER A 388 10.36 -13.36 -3.14
CA SER A 388 10.75 -12.19 -3.91
C SER A 388 12.24 -12.26 -4.25
N ALA A 389 12.66 -11.44 -5.22
CA ALA A 389 14.07 -11.09 -5.37
C ALA A 389 14.60 -10.36 -4.11
N PRO A 390 15.92 -10.30 -3.90
CA PRO A 390 16.50 -9.55 -2.78
C PRO A 390 16.19 -8.06 -2.91
N ILE A 391 15.73 -7.43 -1.82
CA ILE A 391 15.41 -5.99 -1.82
C ILE A 391 16.72 -5.20 -1.59
N THR A 392 17.28 -4.66 -2.66
CA THR A 392 18.58 -3.98 -2.69
C THR A 392 18.46 -2.45 -2.65
N GLY A 393 17.29 -1.91 -2.96
CA GLY A 393 17.03 -0.47 -3.07
C GLY A 393 15.69 -0.04 -2.44
N PRO A 394 15.60 1.21 -1.94
CA PRO A 394 14.36 1.76 -1.40
C PRO A 394 13.35 2.11 -2.51
N CYS A 395 12.06 2.00 -2.23
CA CYS A 395 11.00 2.44 -3.14
C CYS A 395 10.73 3.93 -2.99
N TYR A 396 10.68 4.68 -4.09
CA TYR A 396 10.30 6.11 -4.11
C TYR A 396 8.90 6.36 -4.69
N TYR A 397 8.08 5.30 -4.80
CA TYR A 397 6.81 5.27 -5.54
C TYR A 397 5.60 4.85 -4.67
N GLY A 398 5.66 5.11 -3.35
CA GLY A 398 4.55 4.83 -2.42
C GLY A 398 4.62 3.51 -1.64
N ILE A 399 5.75 2.77 -1.67
CA ILE A 399 6.04 1.75 -0.65
C ILE A 399 6.99 2.35 0.39
N ASP A 400 6.64 2.24 1.67
CA ASP A 400 7.59 2.50 2.75
C ASP A 400 8.65 1.39 2.82
N THR A 401 9.88 1.76 2.54
CA THR A 401 11.06 0.91 2.63
C THR A 401 12.12 1.64 3.47
N PRO A 402 12.87 0.93 4.32
CA PRO A 402 14.05 1.48 4.99
C PRO A 402 15.06 2.10 4.02
N THR A 403 15.98 2.91 4.56
CA THR A 403 17.10 3.46 3.78
C THR A 403 18.00 2.35 3.24
N LYS A 404 18.76 2.63 2.16
CA LYS A 404 19.55 1.59 1.48
C LYS A 404 20.49 0.83 2.42
N SER A 405 21.12 1.51 3.38
CA SER A 405 22.04 0.91 4.37
C SER A 405 21.36 0.02 5.42
N GLU A 406 20.03 0.10 5.57
CA GLU A 406 19.26 -0.78 6.48
C GLU A 406 18.75 -2.05 5.81
N LEU A 407 18.81 -2.12 4.47
CA LEU A 407 18.43 -3.30 3.71
C LEU A 407 19.54 -4.35 3.83
N ILE A 408 19.21 -5.55 4.31
CA ILE A 408 20.23 -6.58 4.53
C ILE A 408 20.85 -7.04 3.20
N ALA A 409 20.06 -7.10 2.13
CA ALA A 409 20.51 -7.51 0.80
C ALA A 409 21.19 -6.40 -0.03
N SER A 410 21.31 -5.17 0.47
CA SER A 410 22.16 -4.14 -0.17
C SER A 410 23.61 -4.17 0.32
N SER A 411 23.85 -4.87 1.44
CA SER A 411 25.04 -4.73 2.28
C SER A 411 25.71 -6.07 2.65
N HIS A 412 24.99 -7.19 2.50
CA HIS A 412 25.47 -8.54 2.80
C HIS A 412 25.26 -9.44 1.57
N SER A 413 26.25 -10.31 1.29
CA SER A 413 26.09 -11.39 0.32
C SER A 413 25.09 -12.46 0.78
N LEU A 414 24.60 -13.29 -0.14
CA LEU A 414 23.66 -14.38 0.16
C LEU A 414 24.12 -15.29 1.32
N GLU A 415 25.42 -15.60 1.37
CA GLU A 415 26.03 -16.44 2.42
C GLU A 415 26.16 -15.70 3.77
N GLU A 416 26.32 -14.38 3.76
CA GLU A 416 26.27 -13.56 4.98
C GLU A 416 24.86 -13.44 5.53
N ILE A 417 23.84 -13.30 4.66
CA ILE A 417 22.42 -13.32 5.05
C ILE A 417 22.05 -14.70 5.61
N ARG A 418 22.48 -15.79 4.95
CA ARG A 418 22.27 -17.17 5.43
C ARG A 418 22.85 -17.39 6.84
N ARG A 419 24.09 -16.93 7.06
CA ARG A 419 24.76 -16.98 8.37
C ARG A 419 24.10 -16.06 9.41
N HIS A 420 23.63 -14.88 9.02
CA HIS A 420 22.90 -13.95 9.89
C HIS A 420 21.59 -14.56 10.41
N LEU A 421 20.80 -15.15 9.51
CA LEU A 421 19.54 -15.84 9.87
C LEU A 421 19.79 -17.12 10.66
N GLY A 422 20.92 -17.80 10.42
CA GLY A 422 21.27 -19.06 11.07
C GLY A 422 20.48 -20.24 10.50
N VAL A 423 20.46 -20.37 9.16
CA VAL A 423 19.68 -21.36 8.39
C VAL A 423 20.60 -22.25 7.54
N GLU A 424 20.23 -23.52 7.34
CA GLU A 424 21.04 -24.47 6.57
C GLU A 424 21.13 -24.10 5.10
N THR A 425 20.01 -23.68 4.50
CA THR A 425 19.99 -23.09 3.15
C THR A 425 19.09 -21.86 3.12
N LEU A 426 19.46 -20.88 2.30
CA LEU A 426 18.67 -19.69 2.00
C LEU A 426 18.55 -19.59 0.47
N GLY A 427 17.34 -19.34 -0.02
CA GLY A 427 17.09 -19.06 -1.43
C GLY A 427 16.14 -17.88 -1.59
N TYR A 428 16.41 -17.02 -2.58
CA TYR A 428 15.53 -15.94 -3.01
C TYR A 428 15.04 -16.25 -4.42
N LEU A 429 13.76 -16.02 -4.71
CA LEU A 429 13.27 -16.10 -6.08
C LEU A 429 14.04 -15.13 -6.97
N SER A 430 14.51 -15.55 -8.14
CA SER A 430 15.20 -14.66 -9.07
C SER A 430 14.28 -13.53 -9.55
N LEU A 431 14.85 -12.39 -9.97
CA LEU A 431 14.07 -11.30 -10.56
C LEU A 431 13.26 -11.78 -11.78
N ASP A 432 13.84 -12.66 -12.59
CA ASP A 432 13.15 -13.24 -13.74
C ASP A 432 12.07 -14.25 -13.31
N GLY A 433 12.29 -15.05 -12.27
CA GLY A 433 11.26 -15.92 -11.68
C GLY A 433 10.08 -15.13 -11.14
N MET A 434 10.34 -13.99 -10.49
CA MET A 434 9.32 -13.07 -10.01
C MET A 434 8.54 -12.41 -11.17
N LYS A 435 9.23 -12.02 -12.25
CA LYS A 435 8.60 -11.51 -13.49
C LYS A 435 7.77 -12.59 -14.20
N ARG A 436 8.29 -13.81 -14.38
CA ARG A 436 7.56 -14.96 -14.96
C ARG A 436 6.30 -15.29 -14.17
N ALA A 437 6.37 -15.24 -12.83
CA ALA A 437 5.25 -15.51 -11.95
C ALA A 437 4.16 -14.42 -11.96
N ALA A 438 4.53 -13.14 -12.12
CA ALA A 438 3.59 -12.04 -12.33
C ALA A 438 2.86 -12.15 -13.68
N GLY A 439 3.54 -12.70 -14.70
CA GLY A 439 3.01 -12.94 -16.04
C GLY A 439 2.75 -11.66 -16.84
N GLY A 440 2.46 -11.81 -18.13
CA GLY A 440 2.35 -10.68 -19.08
C GLY A 440 3.72 -10.18 -19.55
N ASP A 441 3.86 -8.89 -19.84
CA ASP A 441 5.11 -8.33 -20.35
C ASP A 441 6.08 -8.05 -19.19
N SER A 442 7.31 -8.57 -19.27
CA SER A 442 8.31 -8.41 -18.21
C SER A 442 8.90 -6.98 -18.11
N THR A 443 8.52 -6.10 -19.05
CA THR A 443 8.88 -4.67 -19.11
C THR A 443 7.79 -3.75 -18.53
N GLU A 444 6.53 -4.21 -18.35
CA GLU A 444 5.43 -3.36 -17.85
C GLU A 444 5.52 -3.05 -16.35
N PHE A 445 6.47 -3.68 -15.64
CA PHE A 445 6.57 -3.69 -14.18
C PHE A 445 7.74 -2.88 -13.62
N CYS A 446 7.47 -2.03 -12.63
CA CYS A 446 8.52 -1.44 -11.79
C CYS A 446 9.12 -2.51 -10.87
N HIS A 447 10.42 -2.76 -11.02
CA HIS A 447 11.23 -3.63 -10.16
C HIS A 447 12.42 -2.90 -9.50
N ALA A 448 12.39 -1.57 -9.45
CA ALA A 448 13.48 -0.72 -8.96
C ALA A 448 14.00 -1.06 -7.54
N CYS A 449 13.13 -1.60 -6.68
CA CYS A 449 13.49 -2.02 -5.32
C CYS A 449 14.44 -3.24 -5.28
N PHE A 450 14.53 -3.97 -6.39
CA PHE A 450 15.27 -5.22 -6.53
C PHE A 450 16.51 -5.07 -7.42
N SER A 451 16.38 -4.40 -8.58
CA SER A 451 17.51 -4.17 -9.49
C SER A 451 18.24 -2.83 -9.29
N GLY A 452 17.60 -1.85 -8.64
CA GLY A 452 18.11 -0.48 -8.55
C GLY A 452 17.90 0.38 -9.80
N GLU A 453 17.17 -0.12 -10.80
CA GLU A 453 16.82 0.63 -12.01
C GLU A 453 15.52 1.41 -11.78
N TYR A 454 15.62 2.73 -11.59
CA TYR A 454 14.47 3.60 -11.34
C TYR A 454 13.95 4.19 -12.65
N PRO A 455 12.65 4.06 -12.97
CA PRO A 455 12.04 4.63 -14.18
C PRO A 455 11.80 6.15 -14.12
N THR A 456 12.20 6.81 -13.04
CA THR A 456 12.29 8.28 -12.94
C THR A 456 13.67 8.61 -12.41
N GLU A 457 14.13 9.84 -12.66
CA GLU A 457 15.22 10.40 -11.85
C GLU A 457 14.81 10.41 -10.36
N ILE A 458 15.80 10.23 -9.49
CA ILE A 458 15.65 10.21 -8.04
C ILE A 458 16.56 11.30 -7.46
N PRO A 459 16.01 12.47 -7.10
CA PRO A 459 16.77 13.55 -6.48
C PRO A 459 17.41 13.15 -5.13
N ASP A 460 18.63 13.61 -4.86
CA ASP A 460 19.40 13.29 -3.64
C ASP A 460 18.70 13.71 -2.33
N ASP A 461 17.88 14.76 -2.38
CA ASP A 461 17.09 15.26 -1.26
C ASP A 461 15.84 14.40 -0.97
N THR A 462 15.41 13.54 -1.91
CA THR A 462 14.28 12.60 -1.70
C THR A 462 14.48 11.75 -0.46
N GLN A 463 15.73 11.36 -0.13
CA GLN A 463 16.02 10.59 1.10
C GLN A 463 15.82 11.40 2.38
N LYS A 464 15.97 12.73 2.33
CA LYS A 464 15.72 13.65 3.46
C LYS A 464 14.21 13.85 3.64
N ALA A 465 13.49 14.07 2.55
CA ALA A 465 12.05 14.34 2.55
C ALA A 465 11.21 13.23 3.22
N ARG A 466 11.61 11.96 3.11
CA ARG A 466 10.91 10.81 3.73
C ARG A 466 10.65 10.99 5.24
N ASN A 467 11.58 11.62 5.95
CA ASN A 467 11.52 11.84 7.40
C ASN A 467 11.12 13.27 7.79
N ALA A 468 10.67 14.11 6.84
CA ALA A 468 10.33 15.50 7.10
C ALA A 468 9.15 15.63 8.09
N THR A 469 9.41 16.25 9.24
CA THR A 469 8.36 16.69 10.16
C THR A 469 7.80 18.02 9.66
N PRO A 470 6.48 18.28 9.70
CA PRO A 470 5.93 19.58 9.36
C PRO A 470 6.56 20.70 10.19
N LEU A 471 6.66 21.90 9.61
CA LEU A 471 7.14 23.08 10.33
C LEU A 471 6.15 23.40 11.46
N GLN A 472 6.57 23.21 12.71
CA GLN A 472 5.74 23.50 13.89
C GLN A 472 5.64 25.02 14.12
N VAL A 473 4.72 25.66 13.41
CA VAL A 473 4.23 26.99 13.78
C VAL A 473 3.22 26.81 14.92
N THR A 474 3.73 26.75 16.15
CA THR A 474 2.89 26.67 17.35
C THR A 474 2.20 28.01 17.62
N LEU A 475 1.08 28.23 16.95
CA LEU A 475 0.08 29.19 17.42
C LEU A 475 -0.51 28.63 18.72
N ALA A 476 -0.09 29.18 19.85
CA ALA A 476 -0.75 28.95 21.12
C ALA A 476 -2.16 29.56 21.07
N VAL A 477 -3.15 28.79 21.54
CA VAL A 477 -4.56 29.16 21.68
C VAL A 477 -4.89 29.24 23.16
#